data_AF-A0A1D1YL85-F1
#
_entry.id   AF-A0A1D1YL85-F1
#
_cell.length_a   1.000
_cell.length_b   1.000
_cell.length_c   1.000
_cell.angle_alpha   90.00
_cell.angle_beta   90.00
_cell.angle_gamma   90.00
#
_symmetry.space_group_name_H-M   'P 1'
#
loop_
_entity.id
_entity.type
_entity.pdbx_description
1 polymer ?
#
loop_
_entity_poly.entity_id
_entity_poly.type
_entity_poly.pdbx_seq_one_letter_code
_entity_poly.pdbx_strand_id
1 'polypeptide(L)'
;REREREEGGQPETRRHMAPPPSRCLLLLVAFLATFSAAAPARAGSTDFDAENPIQFVTDRPDGDSALLHALGDARHAFSFARFARRYGKNYRSVEEIRRRFEIFVDNLHLIRSSNRKGRSYTLGVNRFADMTWEEFRAYHLGAAQNCSATLKGNHKLTEEVLPNTVWVLGLVGF
;
A
#
# COMPACT_ATOMS: atom_id res chain seq x y z
N ARG A 1 6.27 81.90 -16.81
CA ARG A 1 4.89 81.35 -16.79
C ARG A 1 4.93 80.11 -15.91
N GLU A 2 4.18 79.96 -14.83
CA GLU A 2 3.39 80.88 -13.99
C GLU A 2 3.36 80.26 -12.58
N ARG A 3 3.30 81.10 -11.52
CA ARG A 3 2.43 81.00 -10.31
C ARG A 3 2.42 79.69 -9.48
N GLU A 4 2.33 79.67 -8.15
CA GLU A 4 2.18 80.64 -7.04
C GLU A 4 2.82 79.95 -5.78
N ARG A 5 3.31 80.61 -4.71
CA ARG A 5 2.55 81.08 -3.51
C ARG A 5 1.51 80.07 -2.99
N GLU A 6 1.31 79.76 -1.71
CA GLU A 6 1.76 80.27 -0.40
C GLU A 6 1.74 79.08 0.60
N GLU A 7 2.51 79.03 1.69
CA GLU A 7 2.17 79.56 3.04
C GLU A 7 0.75 79.22 3.53
N GLY A 8 0.61 78.58 4.71
CA GLY A 8 -0.72 78.40 5.32
C GLY A 8 -0.91 77.30 6.38
N GLY A 9 -1.04 77.71 7.64
CA GLY A 9 -2.25 77.37 8.39
C GLY A 9 -2.44 75.95 8.96
N GLN A 10 -1.80 75.70 10.10
CA GLN A 10 -2.49 75.37 11.36
C GLN A 10 -3.92 75.98 11.54
N PRO A 11 -4.73 75.57 12.55
CA PRO A 11 -4.69 74.37 13.39
C PRO A 11 -6.11 73.83 13.79
N GLU A 12 -6.13 73.04 14.87
CA GLU A 12 -7.12 73.11 15.96
C GLU A 12 -8.55 72.56 15.81
N THR A 13 -8.79 71.58 16.70
CA THR A 13 -9.97 71.49 17.59
C THR A 13 -11.22 70.78 17.04
N ARG A 14 -12.11 70.21 17.88
CA ARG A 14 -12.29 70.42 19.33
C ARG A 14 -12.81 69.17 20.06
N ARG A 15 -12.06 68.74 21.08
CA ARG A 15 -12.48 68.24 22.40
C ARG A 15 -13.65 67.24 22.46
N HIS A 16 -13.40 66.07 23.05
CA HIS A 16 -14.00 65.69 24.35
C HIS A 16 -13.12 64.56 24.97
N MET A 17 -12.26 64.89 25.93
CA MET A 17 -12.52 64.85 27.38
C MET A 17 -12.35 63.43 27.97
N ALA A 18 -11.16 63.18 28.54
CA ALA A 18 -10.75 61.96 29.26
C ALA A 18 -11.38 61.89 30.69
N PRO A 19 -11.09 60.91 31.59
CA PRO A 19 -10.12 59.77 31.55
C PRO A 19 -10.77 58.46 32.10
N PRO A 20 -10.09 57.52 32.83
CA PRO A 20 -8.73 56.94 32.84
C PRO A 20 -8.81 55.38 32.59
N PRO A 21 -7.96 54.47 33.14
CA PRO A 21 -6.50 54.37 33.23
C PRO A 21 -5.90 53.15 32.44
N SER A 22 -4.58 52.95 32.56
CA SER A 22 -3.87 51.65 32.52
C SER A 22 -3.75 50.85 31.21
N ARG A 23 -2.56 50.92 30.59
CA ARG A 23 -1.65 49.76 30.33
C ARG A 23 -0.38 50.23 29.62
N CYS A 24 0.79 49.90 30.17
CA CYS A 24 2.08 50.17 29.55
C CYS A 24 2.70 48.83 29.10
N LEU A 25 2.95 48.72 27.80
CA LEU A 25 3.52 47.56 27.11
C LEU A 25 4.47 48.10 26.03
N LEU A 26 5.58 47.38 25.82
CA LEU A 26 6.42 47.28 24.59
C LEU A 26 7.92 47.54 24.84
N LEU A 27 8.63 46.42 24.95
CA LEU A 27 10.06 46.24 24.67
C LEU A 27 10.26 46.06 23.16
N LEU A 28 11.45 46.42 22.63
CA LEU A 28 12.12 45.99 21.37
C LEU A 28 13.29 46.97 21.14
N VAL A 29 14.52 46.62 20.71
CA VAL A 29 15.20 45.34 20.38
C VAL A 29 16.63 45.39 20.98
N ALA A 30 17.44 44.33 20.86
CA ALA A 30 18.89 44.35 21.09
C ALA A 30 19.65 43.65 19.95
N PHE A 31 20.75 44.25 19.47
CA PHE A 31 21.84 43.73 18.61
C PHE A 31 22.89 44.87 18.57
N LEU A 32 24.22 44.71 18.66
CA LEU A 32 25.14 43.69 18.15
C LEU A 32 26.28 43.40 19.15
N ALA A 33 26.87 42.21 19.08
CA ALA A 33 27.94 41.76 19.99
C ALA A 33 29.37 42.09 19.50
N THR A 34 30.23 42.42 20.47
CA THR A 34 31.69 42.29 20.46
C THR A 34 32.02 41.56 21.78
N PHE A 35 32.88 40.55 21.90
CA PHE A 35 34.33 40.41 21.64
C PHE A 35 34.64 38.88 21.75
N SER A 36 35.77 38.28 21.35
CA SER A 36 37.08 38.74 20.87
C SER A 36 37.60 37.78 19.77
N ALA A 37 38.91 37.60 19.61
CA ALA A 37 39.53 36.80 18.54
C ALA A 37 40.58 35.77 19.01
N ALA A 38 40.66 34.63 18.31
CA ALA A 38 41.89 33.85 18.10
C ALA A 38 41.71 32.83 16.94
N ALA A 39 42.68 32.79 16.03
CA ALA A 39 42.88 31.75 15.01
C ALA A 39 44.40 31.45 14.95
N PRO A 40 44.90 30.39 14.28
CA PRO A 40 44.20 29.39 13.46
C PRO A 40 44.54 27.91 13.77
N ALA A 41 43.71 26.98 13.28
CA ALA A 41 44.13 25.59 13.04
C ALA A 41 43.34 25.00 11.85
N ARG A 42 43.96 24.98 10.67
CA ARG A 42 43.38 24.37 9.46
C ARG A 42 43.89 22.93 9.34
N ALA A 43 43.16 21.98 9.91
CA ALA A 43 43.35 20.54 9.70
C ALA A 43 42.00 19.84 9.82
N GLY A 44 41.56 19.20 8.73
CA GLY A 44 40.19 18.71 8.59
C GLY A 44 39.86 18.45 7.13
N SER A 45 40.78 17.78 6.42
CA SER A 45 40.55 17.30 5.06
C SER A 45 39.59 16.12 5.10
N THR A 46 38.29 16.37 4.92
CA THR A 46 37.36 15.35 4.41
C THR A 46 37.45 15.32 2.88
N ASP A 47 38.68 15.10 2.40
CA ASP A 47 39.04 14.83 1.00
C ASP A 47 38.71 13.37 0.62
N PHE A 48 37.90 12.70 1.46
CA PHE A 48 37.56 11.29 1.40
C PHE A 48 36.12 11.05 0.89
N ASP A 49 35.31 12.11 0.81
CA ASP A 49 33.91 12.06 0.38
C ASP A 49 33.70 12.49 -1.08
N ALA A 50 34.74 13.01 -1.75
CA ALA A 50 34.66 13.50 -3.14
C ALA A 50 34.90 12.41 -4.20
N GLU A 51 35.58 11.30 -3.85
CA GLU A 51 35.94 10.23 -4.78
C GLU A 51 35.34 8.85 -4.41
N ASN A 52 34.50 8.76 -3.38
CA ASN A 52 33.79 7.52 -3.06
C ASN A 52 32.51 7.37 -3.93
N PRO A 53 32.43 6.42 -4.88
CA PRO A 53 31.26 6.25 -5.74
C PRO A 53 30.03 5.68 -5.02
N ILE A 54 30.17 5.27 -3.75
CA ILE A 54 29.09 4.68 -2.96
C ILE A 54 28.18 5.79 -2.41
N GLN A 55 27.19 6.19 -3.20
CA GLN A 55 26.13 7.11 -2.76
C GLN A 55 25.31 6.49 -1.60
N PHE A 56 25.03 7.28 -0.57
CA PHE A 56 24.20 6.87 0.56
C PHE A 56 22.72 6.78 0.09
N VAL A 57 22.14 5.58 0.13
CA VAL A 57 20.84 5.26 -0.54
C VAL A 57 19.61 5.71 0.27
N THR A 58 19.75 6.57 1.29
CA THR A 58 18.67 6.81 2.25
C THR A 58 17.46 7.57 1.70
N ASP A 59 17.63 8.36 0.63
CA ASP A 59 16.57 9.23 0.10
C ASP A 59 16.44 9.14 -1.43
N ARG A 60 16.27 7.91 -1.97
CA ARG A 60 15.88 7.73 -3.38
C ARG A 60 14.35 7.77 -3.52
N PRO A 61 13.73 8.86 -4.01
CA PRO A 61 12.28 9.01 -3.99
C PRO A 61 11.64 8.29 -5.19
N ASP A 62 10.53 7.62 -4.92
CA ASP A 62 9.42 7.23 -5.80
C ASP A 62 9.70 6.37 -7.06
N GLY A 63 10.79 6.59 -7.80
CA GLY A 63 11.09 5.90 -9.06
C GLY A 63 11.24 4.37 -8.93
N ASP A 64 11.79 3.91 -7.80
CA ASP A 64 11.88 2.48 -7.52
C ASP A 64 10.52 1.85 -7.19
N SER A 65 9.55 2.64 -6.70
CA SER A 65 8.18 2.13 -6.46
C SER A 65 7.47 1.82 -7.79
N ALA A 66 7.59 2.70 -8.79
CA ALA A 66 7.03 2.51 -10.11
C ALA A 66 7.71 1.35 -10.85
N LEU A 67 9.04 1.23 -10.71
CA LEU A 67 9.81 0.11 -11.24
C LEU A 67 9.42 -1.22 -10.57
N LEU A 68 9.30 -1.26 -9.24
CA LEU A 68 8.86 -2.46 -8.51
C LEU A 68 7.41 -2.83 -8.82
N HIS A 69 6.53 -1.87 -9.07
CA HIS A 69 5.16 -2.12 -9.53
C HIS A 69 5.17 -2.74 -10.93
N ALA A 70 5.84 -2.13 -11.90
CA ALA A 70 5.93 -2.63 -13.27
C ALA A 70 6.62 -4.01 -13.36
N LEU A 71 7.66 -4.25 -12.53
CA LEU A 71 8.28 -5.56 -12.38
C LEU A 71 7.37 -6.56 -11.65
N GLY A 72 6.50 -6.09 -10.75
CA GLY A 72 5.41 -6.84 -10.15
C GLY A 72 4.46 -7.35 -11.22
N ASP A 73 3.89 -6.42 -12.00
CA ASP A 73 2.99 -6.71 -13.13
C ASP A 73 3.63 -7.69 -14.12
N ALA A 74 4.90 -7.50 -14.46
CA ALA A 74 5.65 -8.43 -15.31
C ALA A 74 5.77 -9.84 -14.67
N ARG A 75 6.12 -9.94 -13.38
CA ARG A 75 6.17 -11.23 -12.64
C ARG A 75 4.81 -11.90 -12.55
N HIS A 76 3.74 -11.13 -12.38
CA HIS A 76 2.37 -11.61 -12.40
C HIS A 76 1.99 -12.09 -13.82
N ALA A 77 2.33 -11.35 -14.87
CA ALA A 77 2.06 -11.71 -16.27
C ALA A 77 2.78 -13.02 -16.67
N PHE A 78 4.06 -13.19 -16.32
CA PHE A 78 4.78 -14.46 -16.51
C PHE A 78 4.13 -15.61 -15.71
N SER A 79 3.66 -15.32 -14.49
CA SER A 79 2.96 -16.31 -13.66
C SER A 79 1.62 -16.72 -14.28
N PHE A 80 0.88 -15.77 -14.85
CA PHE A 80 -0.39 -15.98 -15.54
C PHE A 80 -0.20 -16.75 -16.86
N ALA A 81 0.79 -16.39 -17.68
CA ALA A 81 1.13 -17.16 -18.88
C ALA A 81 1.51 -18.61 -18.57
N ARG A 82 2.29 -18.84 -17.50
CA ARG A 82 2.61 -20.18 -17.01
C ARG A 82 1.39 -20.92 -16.46
N PHE A 83 0.48 -20.23 -15.77
CA PHE A 83 -0.79 -20.77 -15.29
C PHE A 83 -1.68 -21.19 -16.47
N ALA A 84 -1.89 -20.32 -17.45
CA ALA A 84 -2.71 -20.57 -18.63
C ALA A 84 -2.21 -21.79 -19.40
N ARG A 85 -0.89 -21.87 -19.64
CA ARG A 85 -0.24 -23.04 -20.26
C ARG A 85 -0.40 -24.32 -19.42
N ARG A 86 -0.24 -24.23 -18.09
CA ARG A 86 -0.35 -25.41 -17.18
C ARG A 86 -1.75 -26.01 -17.15
N TYR A 87 -2.79 -25.20 -17.27
CA TYR A 87 -4.18 -25.62 -17.18
C TYR A 87 -4.95 -25.60 -18.51
N GLY A 88 -4.24 -25.46 -19.64
CA GLY A 88 -4.84 -25.48 -20.98
C GLY A 88 -5.86 -24.36 -21.22
N LYS A 89 -5.66 -23.20 -20.60
CA LYS A 89 -6.58 -22.06 -20.71
C LYS A 89 -6.47 -21.43 -22.09
N ASN A 90 -7.61 -21.23 -22.73
CA ASN A 90 -7.76 -20.50 -23.97
C ASN A 90 -8.81 -19.40 -23.78
N TYR A 91 -8.43 -18.16 -24.07
CA TYR A 91 -9.27 -16.97 -23.91
C TYR A 91 -9.55 -16.37 -25.29
N ARG A 92 -10.78 -15.92 -25.52
CA ARG A 92 -11.28 -15.59 -26.87
C ARG A 92 -10.91 -14.19 -27.35
N SER A 93 -10.66 -13.26 -26.43
CA SER A 93 -10.35 -11.87 -26.77
C SER A 93 -9.32 -11.26 -25.81
N VAL A 94 -8.74 -10.11 -26.19
CA VAL A 94 -7.76 -9.39 -25.38
C VAL A 94 -8.40 -8.85 -24.08
N GLU A 95 -9.67 -8.46 -24.15
CA GLU A 95 -10.47 -8.00 -23.01
C GLU A 95 -10.72 -9.16 -22.03
N GLU A 96 -10.98 -10.37 -22.53
CA GLU A 96 -11.08 -11.56 -21.67
C GLU A 96 -9.72 -11.88 -21.02
N ILE A 97 -8.63 -11.87 -21.79
CA ILE A 97 -7.27 -12.08 -21.26
C ILE A 97 -6.98 -11.09 -20.13
N ARG A 98 -7.27 -9.80 -20.34
CA ARG A 98 -7.08 -8.74 -19.35
C ARG A 98 -7.90 -8.98 -18.09
N ARG A 99 -9.21 -9.21 -18.22
CA ARG A 99 -10.10 -9.50 -17.08
C ARG A 99 -9.65 -10.73 -16.30
N ARG A 100 -9.26 -11.81 -17.00
CA ARG A 100 -8.80 -13.06 -16.39
C ARG A 100 -7.44 -12.89 -15.70
N PHE A 101 -6.58 -12.01 -16.22
CA PHE A 101 -5.33 -11.62 -15.58
C PHE A 101 -5.56 -10.82 -14.30
N GLU A 102 -6.44 -9.81 -14.32
CA GLU A 102 -6.79 -9.00 -13.15
C GLU A 102 -7.34 -9.90 -12.01
N ILE A 103 -8.32 -10.77 -12.32
CA ILE A 103 -8.86 -11.77 -11.37
C ILE A 103 -7.76 -12.71 -10.83
N PHE A 104 -6.82 -13.13 -11.68
CA PHE A 104 -5.71 -13.99 -11.27
C PHE A 104 -4.72 -13.29 -10.32
N VAL A 105 -4.47 -12.00 -10.52
CA VAL A 105 -3.67 -11.18 -9.59
C VAL A 105 -4.38 -11.10 -8.24
N ASP A 106 -5.67 -10.75 -8.20
CA ASP A 106 -6.46 -10.70 -6.97
C ASP A 106 -6.45 -12.04 -6.20
N ASN A 107 -6.65 -13.14 -6.91
CA ASN A 107 -6.58 -14.48 -6.33
C ASN A 107 -5.17 -14.83 -5.81
N LEU A 108 -4.09 -14.35 -6.44
CA LEU A 108 -2.73 -14.47 -5.89
C LEU A 108 -2.55 -13.64 -4.60
N HIS A 109 -3.13 -12.44 -4.51
CA HIS A 109 -3.12 -11.64 -3.29
C HIS A 109 -3.95 -12.30 -2.17
N LEU A 110 -5.09 -12.92 -2.49
CA LEU A 110 -5.88 -13.74 -1.57
C LEU A 110 -5.09 -14.95 -1.05
N ILE A 111 -4.45 -15.72 -1.94
CA ILE A 111 -3.61 -16.87 -1.57
C ILE A 111 -2.48 -16.44 -0.61
N ARG A 112 -1.72 -15.40 -0.98
CA ARG A 112 -0.60 -14.88 -0.17
C ARG A 112 -1.08 -14.39 1.20
N SER A 113 -2.17 -13.61 1.24
CA SER A 113 -2.71 -13.04 2.49
C SER A 113 -3.37 -14.08 3.39
N SER A 114 -4.00 -15.12 2.83
CA SER A 114 -4.56 -16.24 3.60
C SER A 114 -3.46 -17.12 4.20
N ASN A 115 -2.44 -17.46 3.42
CA ASN A 115 -1.36 -18.35 3.88
C ASN A 115 -0.50 -17.70 4.98
N ARG A 116 -0.34 -16.36 4.98
CA ARG A 116 0.30 -15.62 6.08
C ARG A 116 -0.45 -15.71 7.42
N LYS A 117 -1.70 -16.18 7.46
CA LYS A 117 -2.51 -16.29 8.69
C LYS A 117 -2.28 -17.58 9.48
N GLY A 118 -1.39 -18.47 9.03
CA GLY A 118 -1.01 -19.69 9.78
C GLY A 118 -2.18 -20.66 10.03
N ARG A 119 -3.13 -20.76 9.09
CA ARG A 119 -4.27 -21.67 9.18
C ARG A 119 -3.84 -23.13 9.03
N SER A 120 -4.67 -24.06 9.51
CA SER A 120 -4.49 -25.52 9.32
C SER A 120 -4.54 -26.00 7.86
N TYR A 121 -4.87 -25.11 6.93
CA TYR A 121 -4.82 -25.33 5.49
C TYR A 121 -4.13 -24.15 4.80
N THR A 122 -3.58 -24.42 3.61
CA THR A 122 -3.05 -23.39 2.71
C THR A 122 -3.85 -23.34 1.42
N LEU A 123 -3.90 -22.16 0.81
CA LEU A 123 -4.42 -21.95 -0.54
C LEU A 123 -3.27 -22.03 -1.55
N GLY A 124 -3.59 -22.40 -2.78
CA GLY A 124 -2.61 -22.51 -3.87
C GLY A 124 -3.24 -22.28 -5.25
N VAL A 125 -2.40 -21.97 -6.23
CA VAL A 125 -2.84 -21.74 -7.61
C VAL A 125 -3.36 -23.05 -8.21
N ASN A 126 -4.66 -23.13 -8.43
CA ASN A 126 -5.38 -24.26 -9.04
C ASN A 126 -6.06 -23.81 -10.35
N ARG A 127 -6.78 -24.72 -11.02
CA ARG A 127 -7.44 -24.46 -12.32
C ARG A 127 -8.53 -23.37 -12.31
N PHE A 128 -8.94 -22.89 -11.14
CA PHE A 128 -9.97 -21.86 -10.92
C PHE A 128 -9.37 -20.50 -10.52
N ALA A 129 -8.04 -20.36 -10.52
CA ALA A 129 -7.36 -19.15 -10.07
C ALA A 129 -7.66 -17.90 -10.94
N ASP A 130 -8.27 -18.04 -12.10
CA ASP A 130 -8.72 -16.97 -13.01
C ASP A 130 -10.25 -16.72 -12.95
N MET A 131 -10.96 -17.28 -11.97
CA MET A 131 -12.39 -17.10 -11.76
C MET A 131 -12.69 -16.27 -10.51
N THR A 132 -13.76 -15.46 -10.56
CA THR A 132 -14.30 -14.86 -9.33
C THR A 132 -15.08 -15.90 -8.51
N TRP A 133 -15.40 -15.57 -7.27
CA TRP A 133 -16.19 -16.44 -6.42
C TRP A 133 -17.62 -16.66 -6.94
N GLU A 134 -18.20 -15.63 -7.57
CA GLU A 134 -19.53 -15.62 -8.18
C GLU A 134 -19.55 -16.52 -9.42
N GLU A 135 -18.53 -16.41 -10.28
CA GLU A 135 -18.36 -17.29 -11.44
C GLU A 135 -18.13 -18.75 -10.99
N PHE A 136 -17.26 -18.97 -10.00
CA PHE A 136 -17.02 -20.30 -9.46
C PHE A 136 -18.31 -20.92 -8.91
N ARG A 137 -19.07 -20.16 -8.11
CA ARG A 137 -20.38 -20.57 -7.58
C ARG A 137 -21.38 -20.88 -8.69
N ALA A 138 -21.49 -20.03 -9.71
CA ALA A 138 -22.46 -20.19 -10.79
C ALA A 138 -22.21 -21.42 -11.68
N TYR A 139 -20.94 -21.79 -11.89
CA TYR A 139 -20.57 -22.86 -12.81
C TYR A 139 -20.12 -24.18 -12.15
N HIS A 140 -19.73 -24.18 -10.86
CA HIS A 140 -19.12 -25.35 -10.20
C HIS A 140 -19.83 -25.78 -8.91
N LEU A 141 -20.78 -25.00 -8.37
CA LEU A 141 -21.57 -25.39 -7.21
C LEU A 141 -23.00 -25.74 -7.63
N GLY A 142 -23.51 -26.86 -7.12
CA GLY A 142 -24.90 -27.26 -7.33
C GLY A 142 -25.88 -26.34 -6.60
N ALA A 143 -27.15 -26.37 -7.02
CA ALA A 143 -28.22 -25.69 -6.30
C ALA A 143 -28.30 -26.18 -4.84
N ALA A 144 -28.62 -25.27 -3.92
CA ALA A 144 -28.74 -25.59 -2.50
C ALA A 144 -29.74 -26.74 -2.29
N GLN A 145 -29.25 -27.86 -1.77
CA GLN A 145 -30.07 -29.03 -1.50
C GLN A 145 -30.85 -28.79 -0.20
N ASN A 146 -32.09 -28.34 -0.31
CA ASN A 146 -33.04 -28.28 0.81
C ASN A 146 -33.53 -29.68 1.24
N CYS A 147 -33.01 -30.74 0.63
CA CYS A 147 -33.10 -32.10 1.10
C CYS A 147 -32.27 -32.25 2.38
N SER A 148 -32.87 -31.86 3.51
CA SER A 148 -32.52 -32.46 4.80
C SER A 148 -32.48 -33.98 4.59
N ALA A 149 -31.32 -34.60 4.87
CA ALA A 149 -31.23 -36.05 4.88
C ALA A 149 -32.35 -36.59 5.77
N THR A 150 -33.12 -37.54 5.25
CA THR A 150 -34.30 -38.08 5.94
C THR A 150 -33.92 -38.40 7.38
N LEU A 151 -34.70 -37.92 8.36
CA LEU A 151 -34.47 -38.16 9.80
C LEU A 151 -34.41 -39.66 10.18
N LYS A 152 -34.70 -40.52 9.22
CA LYS A 152 -34.64 -41.98 9.26
C LYS A 152 -33.69 -42.47 8.15
N GLY A 153 -32.44 -42.75 8.52
CA GLY A 153 -31.49 -43.47 7.69
C GLY A 153 -31.48 -44.96 8.01
N ASN A 154 -31.14 -45.81 7.03
CA ASN A 154 -31.02 -47.26 7.24
C ASN A 154 -29.65 -47.70 7.81
N HIS A 155 -28.74 -46.75 8.03
CA HIS A 155 -27.41 -47.01 8.58
C HIS A 155 -27.49 -47.40 10.06
N LYS A 156 -27.06 -48.62 10.39
CA LYS A 156 -26.92 -49.09 11.77
C LYS A 156 -25.47 -48.86 12.21
N LEU A 157 -25.27 -47.99 13.18
CA LEU A 157 -23.98 -47.91 13.88
C LEU A 157 -23.81 -49.18 14.74
N THR A 158 -22.68 -49.85 14.59
CA THR A 158 -22.25 -50.95 15.46
C THR A 158 -21.24 -50.41 16.49
N GLU A 159 -21.17 -51.04 17.66
CA GLU A 159 -20.23 -50.73 18.76
C GLU A 159 -18.78 -51.19 18.45
N GLU A 160 -18.42 -51.32 17.17
CA GLU A 160 -17.13 -51.87 16.73
C GLU A 160 -16.04 -50.79 16.74
N VAL A 161 -14.85 -51.15 17.22
CA VAL A 161 -13.69 -50.24 17.25
C VAL A 161 -13.18 -50.02 15.83
N LEU A 162 -13.49 -48.85 15.27
CA LEU A 162 -13.05 -48.47 13.93
C LEU A 162 -11.53 -48.20 13.87
N PRO A 163 -10.86 -48.51 12.74
CA PRO A 163 -9.45 -48.21 12.55
C PRO A 163 -9.18 -46.70 12.56
N ASN A 164 -8.03 -46.32 13.13
CA ASN A 164 -7.60 -44.92 13.23
C ASN A 164 -7.20 -44.27 11.89
N THR A 165 -6.92 -45.09 10.87
CA THR A 165 -6.74 -44.66 9.48
C THR A 165 -7.45 -45.62 8.53
N VAL A 166 -8.13 -45.07 7.52
CA VAL A 166 -8.80 -45.82 6.46
C VAL A 166 -8.10 -45.61 5.12
N TRP A 167 -8.30 -46.54 4.19
CA TRP A 167 -7.53 -46.60 2.94
C TRP A 167 -7.65 -45.35 2.07
N VAL A 168 -6.49 -44.93 1.54
CA VAL A 168 -6.39 -44.40 0.18
C VAL A 168 -5.86 -45.54 -0.68
N LEU A 169 -6.75 -46.22 -1.42
CA LEU A 169 -6.37 -47.31 -2.33
C LEU A 169 -5.65 -46.72 -3.56
N GLY A 170 -4.32 -46.70 -3.50
CA GLY A 170 -3.47 -46.35 -4.64
C GLY A 170 -3.36 -47.52 -5.61
N LEU A 171 -4.17 -47.51 -6.68
CA LEU A 171 -3.98 -48.41 -7.82
C LEU A 171 -2.85 -47.88 -8.71
N VAL A 172 -1.66 -48.46 -8.55
CA VAL A 172 -0.56 -48.37 -9.52
C VAL A 172 -0.21 -49.80 -9.93
N GLY A 173 -0.53 -50.17 -11.16
CA GLY A 173 -0.24 -51.52 -11.68
C GLY A 173 -1.24 -52.02 -12.72
N PHE A 174 -1.09 -51.53 -13.96
CA PHE A 174 -1.34 -52.25 -15.22
C PHE A 174 -0.46 -51.61 -16.31
#